data_AF-A0A922NG04-F1
#
_entry.id   AF-A0A922NG04-F1
#
_cell.length_a   1.000
_cell.length_b   1.000
_cell.length_c   1.000
_cell.angle_alpha   90.00
_cell.angle_beta   90.00
_cell.angle_gamma   90.00
#
_symmetry.space_group_name_H-M   'P 1'
#
loop_
_entity.id
_entity.type
_entity.pdbx_description
1 polymer ?
#
loop_
_entity_poly.entity_id
_entity_poly.type
_entity_poly.pdbx_seq_one_letter_code
_entity_poly.pdbx_strand_id
1 'polypeptide(L)'
;MQLRGLRWGREQQRAPLHYEAVLTALARLQTRAPTFTSAIRSYASDAKATPTEVSSILEQRIRGVQEETSLSETGRVLSVGDGIARVHGMNNVQAEELVEFASGVKGMCMNLEAGQVGVVLFGSDRLVKEGETVKRTGEIVDVPVGEALLGRVVDALGNPIDGKGPLKTTERRRAQLKAPGILPRQSVKEPVQTGLKSVDAMVPIGRGQRELIIGDRQTGKTAVALDAMLNQNRWNRGTDEKKKLYCIYVAVGQKRSTVAQLVKTLEENDAMKYTIIVAATASEAAPLQYIAPFTGCCKSNDIS
;
A
#
# COMPACT_ATOMS: atom_id res chain seq x y z
N MET A 1 19.32 28.60 -45.27
CA MET A 1 19.39 29.31 -46.56
C MET A 1 20.64 28.79 -47.28
N GLN A 2 20.56 28.48 -48.58
CA GLN A 2 21.51 27.73 -49.46
C GLN A 2 21.65 26.22 -49.16
N LEU A 3 21.15 25.24 -49.93
CA LEU A 3 21.02 24.90 -51.38
C LEU A 3 22.16 24.06 -51.98
N ARG A 4 21.80 22.79 -52.30
CA ARG A 4 22.03 22.00 -53.55
C ARG A 4 23.44 21.75 -54.14
N GLY A 5 23.64 20.47 -54.50
CA GLY A 5 24.42 19.95 -55.64
C GLY A 5 24.48 18.41 -55.53
N LEU A 6 23.74 17.53 -56.21
CA LEU A 6 23.36 17.26 -57.62
C LEU A 6 24.47 16.71 -58.54
N ARG A 7 24.38 15.39 -58.75
CA ARG A 7 24.50 14.58 -60.00
C ARG A 7 25.77 14.64 -60.86
N TRP A 8 26.28 13.44 -61.15
CA TRP A 8 26.83 12.93 -62.42
C TRP A 8 26.35 11.46 -62.50
N GLY A 9 25.96 10.82 -63.60
CA GLY A 9 25.88 11.07 -65.03
C GLY A 9 25.65 9.69 -65.68
N ARG A 10 24.59 9.53 -66.48
CA ARG A 10 24.24 8.31 -67.23
C ARG A 10 25.19 8.11 -68.42
N GLU A 11 25.40 6.87 -68.88
CA GLU A 11 25.12 6.46 -70.28
C GLU A 11 25.35 4.94 -70.46
N GLN A 12 24.47 4.28 -71.21
CA GLN A 12 24.51 2.88 -71.66
C GLN A 12 25.17 2.77 -73.05
N GLN A 13 25.74 1.61 -73.42
CA GLN A 13 25.29 0.78 -74.58
C GLN A 13 26.27 -0.37 -75.00
N ARG A 14 25.72 -1.60 -75.10
CA ARG A 14 25.84 -2.71 -76.12
C ARG A 14 27.25 -3.29 -76.49
N ALA A 15 27.57 -4.57 -76.24
CA ALA A 15 27.21 -5.88 -76.89
C ALA A 15 28.37 -6.42 -77.80
N PRO A 16 28.46 -7.71 -78.26
CA PRO A 16 28.09 -9.03 -77.71
C PRO A 16 29.14 -10.19 -77.97
N LEU A 17 28.79 -11.45 -77.61
CA LEU A 17 29.08 -12.76 -78.29
C LEU A 17 30.15 -13.80 -77.79
N HIS A 18 29.65 -15.05 -77.62
CA HIS A 18 30.24 -16.41 -77.86
C HIS A 18 31.45 -16.89 -77.00
N TYR A 19 31.73 -18.17 -76.67
CA TYR A 19 31.15 -19.53 -76.76
C TYR A 19 32.18 -20.45 -76.02
N GLU A 20 31.74 -21.60 -75.48
CA GLU A 20 32.51 -22.71 -74.86
C GLU A 20 33.19 -22.57 -73.48
N ALA A 21 32.55 -23.19 -72.48
CA ALA A 21 33.23 -24.07 -71.52
C ALA A 21 32.24 -25.14 -71.01
N VAL A 22 31.69 -25.91 -71.94
CA VAL A 22 31.03 -27.20 -71.65
C VAL A 22 32.12 -28.24 -71.84
N LEU A 23 32.59 -28.88 -70.75
CA LEU A 23 33.22 -30.21 -70.69
C LEU A 23 34.14 -30.32 -69.47
N THR A 24 33.59 -30.51 -68.26
CA THR A 24 34.27 -31.39 -67.30
C THR A 24 33.33 -31.96 -66.25
N ALA A 25 33.37 -33.29 -66.17
CA ALA A 25 33.17 -34.12 -64.97
C ALA A 25 31.73 -34.39 -64.50
N LEU A 26 31.05 -35.21 -65.29
CA LEU A 26 30.29 -36.36 -64.80
C LEU A 26 31.13 -37.20 -63.81
N ALA A 27 30.96 -36.98 -62.50
CA ALA A 27 31.32 -37.98 -61.50
C ALA A 27 30.52 -37.78 -60.20
N ARG A 28 29.77 -38.84 -59.83
CA ARG A 28 29.14 -39.11 -58.51
C ARG A 28 27.75 -38.53 -58.27
N LEU A 29 26.77 -39.12 -58.96
CA LEU A 29 25.47 -39.40 -58.36
C LEU A 29 25.67 -40.40 -57.21
N GLN A 30 25.77 -39.90 -55.97
CA GLN A 30 25.55 -40.70 -54.78
C GLN A 30 24.22 -40.27 -54.15
N THR A 31 23.32 -41.24 -54.10
CA THR A 31 22.02 -41.23 -53.42
C THR A 31 22.16 -40.82 -51.97
N ARG A 32 21.58 -39.68 -51.57
CA ARG A 32 21.37 -39.32 -50.16
C ARG A 32 19.94 -39.71 -49.78
N ALA A 33 19.82 -40.74 -48.94
CA ALA A 33 18.59 -41.02 -48.21
C ALA A 33 18.28 -39.85 -47.24
N PRO A 34 17.00 -39.51 -46.99
CA PRO A 34 16.66 -38.46 -46.02
C PRO A 34 16.99 -38.98 -44.61
N THR A 35 17.92 -38.31 -43.94
CA THR A 35 18.14 -38.47 -42.50
C THR A 35 16.94 -37.89 -41.75
N PHE A 36 16.07 -38.75 -41.24
CA PHE A 36 15.05 -38.36 -40.26
C PHE A 36 15.78 -37.93 -38.97
N THR A 37 15.89 -36.62 -38.77
CA THR A 37 16.26 -36.05 -37.47
C THR A 37 15.01 -36.08 -36.61
N SER A 38 14.94 -37.02 -35.65
CA SER A 38 13.96 -36.95 -34.57
C SER A 38 14.33 -35.76 -33.67
N ALA A 39 13.82 -34.58 -34.00
CA ALA A 39 13.85 -33.45 -33.08
C ALA A 39 13.00 -33.82 -31.86
N ILE A 40 13.65 -34.20 -30.76
CA ILE A 40 13.01 -34.21 -29.45
C ILE A 40 12.58 -32.78 -29.20
N ARG A 41 11.27 -32.54 -29.29
CA ARG A 41 10.64 -31.27 -28.98
C ARG A 41 10.82 -30.98 -27.48
N SER A 42 11.86 -30.26 -27.11
CA SER A 42 12.04 -29.72 -25.76
C SER A 42 11.13 -28.50 -25.57
N TYR A 43 9.83 -28.72 -25.32
CA TYR A 43 8.89 -27.64 -25.01
C TYR A 43 8.84 -27.26 -23.52
N ALA A 44 9.74 -27.76 -22.68
CA ALA A 44 9.61 -27.66 -21.23
C ALA A 44 10.83 -27.06 -20.50
N SER A 45 11.73 -26.34 -21.18
CA SER A 45 12.88 -25.71 -20.51
C SER A 45 12.67 -24.24 -20.12
N ASP A 46 11.69 -23.55 -20.72
CA ASP A 46 11.40 -22.12 -20.46
C ASP A 46 10.07 -21.89 -19.71
N ALA A 47 9.53 -22.93 -19.07
CA ALA A 47 8.46 -22.75 -18.10
C ALA A 47 9.06 -22.19 -16.80
N LYS A 48 8.80 -20.92 -16.53
CA LYS A 48 9.20 -20.28 -15.27
C LYS A 48 8.52 -21.02 -14.12
N ALA A 49 9.33 -21.50 -13.15
CA ALA A 49 8.84 -22.24 -11.99
C ALA A 49 7.66 -21.52 -11.34
N THR A 50 6.54 -22.21 -11.17
CA THR A 50 5.35 -21.62 -10.55
C THR A 50 5.56 -21.56 -9.03
N PRO A 51 5.07 -20.50 -8.35
CA PRO A 51 5.31 -20.33 -6.92
C PRO A 51 4.73 -21.44 -6.04
N THR A 52 3.83 -22.26 -6.60
CA THR A 52 3.19 -23.40 -5.95
C THR A 52 4.03 -24.69 -5.99
N GLU A 53 5.18 -24.70 -6.68
CA GLU A 53 6.07 -25.87 -6.85
C GLU A 53 7.03 -26.10 -5.66
N VAL A 54 6.60 -25.81 -4.44
CA VAL A 54 7.40 -26.17 -3.26
C VAL A 54 7.28 -27.68 -3.04
N SER A 55 8.40 -28.39 -2.89
CA SER A 55 8.44 -29.86 -2.80
C SER A 55 7.49 -30.43 -1.73
N SER A 56 7.32 -29.73 -0.61
CA SER A 56 6.41 -30.09 0.48
C SER A 56 4.94 -30.13 0.06
N ILE A 57 4.50 -29.19 -0.79
CA ILE A 57 3.12 -29.12 -1.30
C ILE A 57 2.87 -30.24 -2.30
N LEU A 58 3.84 -30.50 -3.19
CA LEU A 58 3.74 -31.57 -4.17
C LEU A 58 3.71 -32.95 -3.50
N GLU A 59 4.52 -33.17 -2.46
CA GLU A 59 4.46 -34.40 -1.66
C GLU A 59 3.09 -34.62 -1.03
N GLN A 60 2.48 -33.58 -0.45
CA GLN A 60 1.14 -33.67 0.15
C GLN A 60 0.08 -34.05 -0.89
N ARG A 61 0.14 -33.46 -2.09
CA ARG A 61 -0.76 -33.80 -3.19
C ARG A 61 -0.59 -35.24 -3.65
N ILE A 62 0.65 -35.74 -3.76
CA ILE A 62 0.94 -37.13 -4.15
C ILE A 62 0.41 -38.12 -3.11
N ARG A 63 0.46 -37.77 -1.82
CA ARG A 63 -0.09 -38.61 -0.73
C ARG A 63 -1.63 -38.66 -0.73
N GLY A 64 -2.32 -37.91 -1.59
CA GLY A 64 -3.78 -37.93 -1.73
C GLY A 64 -4.53 -37.30 -0.55
N VAL A 65 -3.85 -36.58 0.33
CA VAL A 65 -4.46 -35.88 1.47
C VAL A 65 -5.07 -34.57 0.97
N GLN A 66 -6.35 -34.58 0.61
CA GLN A 66 -7.12 -33.37 0.31
C GLN A 66 -7.55 -32.68 1.62
N GLU A 67 -6.68 -31.85 2.20
CA GLU A 67 -7.03 -30.87 3.25
C GLU A 67 -7.82 -29.66 2.67
N GLU A 68 -8.66 -29.86 1.64
CA GLU A 68 -9.30 -28.74 0.92
C GLU A 68 -10.28 -27.94 1.79
N THR A 69 -10.96 -28.58 2.75
CA THR A 69 -11.94 -27.91 3.62
C THR A 69 -11.29 -27.04 4.71
N SER A 70 -10.07 -27.36 5.16
CA SER A 70 -9.31 -26.52 6.11
C SER A 70 -8.56 -25.38 5.42
N LEU A 71 -8.18 -25.56 4.15
CA LEU A 71 -7.41 -24.58 3.36
C LEU A 71 -8.26 -23.41 2.81
N SER A 72 -9.59 -23.45 2.95
CA SER A 72 -10.46 -22.32 2.54
C SER A 72 -10.29 -21.11 3.48
N GLU A 73 -10.21 -21.37 4.78
CA GLU A 73 -10.16 -20.36 5.86
C GLU A 73 -8.77 -20.22 6.49
N THR A 74 -7.92 -21.25 6.37
CA THR A 74 -6.57 -21.23 6.91
C THR A 74 -5.53 -21.43 5.81
N GLY A 75 -4.33 -20.91 6.03
CA GLY A 75 -3.19 -21.06 5.13
C GLY A 75 -1.91 -21.40 5.88
N ARG A 76 -0.86 -21.74 5.13
CA ARG A 76 0.49 -21.95 5.67
C ARG A 76 1.48 -21.00 5.02
N VAL A 77 2.37 -20.43 5.81
CA VAL A 77 3.44 -19.57 5.32
C VAL A 77 4.42 -20.39 4.48
N LEU A 78 4.65 -19.98 3.24
CA LEU A 78 5.68 -20.54 2.35
C LEU A 78 7.02 -19.86 2.56
N SER A 79 7.01 -18.55 2.67
CA SER A 79 8.21 -17.77 2.93
C SER A 79 7.85 -16.44 3.57
N VAL A 80 8.81 -15.90 4.32
CA VAL A 80 8.71 -14.58 4.94
C VAL A 80 10.03 -13.84 4.78
N GLY A 81 9.97 -12.57 4.41
CA GLY A 81 11.14 -11.70 4.27
C GLY A 81 10.73 -10.26 4.02
N ASP A 82 11.51 -9.32 4.54
CA ASP A 82 11.31 -7.87 4.39
C ASP A 82 9.88 -7.41 4.77
N GLY A 83 9.28 -8.04 5.79
CA GLY A 83 7.90 -7.74 6.22
C GLY A 83 6.81 -8.22 5.27
N ILE A 84 7.12 -9.08 4.31
CA ILE A 84 6.16 -9.71 3.39
C ILE A 84 6.17 -11.22 3.64
N ALA A 85 4.99 -11.80 3.81
CA ALA A 85 4.77 -13.24 3.92
C ALA A 85 4.01 -13.75 2.69
N ARG A 86 4.48 -14.85 2.11
CA ARG A 86 3.76 -15.60 1.09
C ARG A 86 3.05 -16.76 1.76
N VAL A 87 1.74 -16.86 1.55
CA VAL A 87 0.90 -17.86 2.23
C VAL A 87 0.19 -18.72 1.20
N HIS A 88 0.28 -20.04 1.34
CA HIS A 88 -0.48 -20.99 0.54
C HIS A 88 -1.80 -21.35 1.22
N GLY A 89 -2.88 -21.45 0.44
CA GLY A 89 -4.24 -21.67 0.94
C GLY A 89 -5.02 -20.36 1.08
N MET A 90 -5.92 -20.30 2.06
CA MET A 90 -6.87 -19.19 2.25
C MET A 90 -7.70 -18.89 0.99
N ASN A 91 -8.26 -19.92 0.34
CA ASN A 91 -8.93 -19.78 -0.97
C ASN A 91 -10.07 -18.74 -0.99
N ASN A 92 -10.74 -18.52 0.16
CA ASN A 92 -11.84 -17.57 0.29
C ASN A 92 -11.38 -16.15 0.69
N VAL A 93 -10.09 -15.81 0.55
CA VAL A 93 -9.56 -14.54 1.07
C VAL A 93 -9.94 -13.39 0.19
N GLN A 94 -10.25 -12.27 0.82
CA GLN A 94 -10.53 -11.02 0.12
C GLN A 94 -9.26 -10.19 0.01
N ALA A 95 -9.20 -9.35 -1.02
CA ALA A 95 -8.18 -8.33 -1.09
C ALA A 95 -8.40 -7.33 0.06
N GLU A 96 -7.31 -6.84 0.65
CA GLU A 96 -7.30 -5.93 1.80
C GLU A 96 -7.93 -6.51 3.07
N GLU A 97 -8.08 -7.83 3.13
CA GLU A 97 -8.52 -8.53 4.33
C GLU A 97 -7.41 -8.59 5.38
N LEU A 98 -7.79 -8.44 6.65
CA LEU A 98 -6.90 -8.65 7.78
C LEU A 98 -6.73 -10.16 8.03
N VAL A 99 -5.51 -10.58 8.30
CA VAL A 99 -5.19 -11.96 8.69
C VAL A 99 -4.34 -11.96 9.96
N GLU A 100 -4.45 -13.05 10.71
CA GLU A 100 -3.74 -13.27 11.96
C GLU A 100 -2.86 -14.53 11.85
N PHE A 101 -1.59 -14.35 12.14
CA PHE A 101 -0.61 -15.43 12.18
C PHE A 101 -0.68 -16.12 13.56
N ALA A 102 -0.32 -17.39 13.64
CA ALA A 102 -0.33 -18.13 14.91
C ALA A 102 0.56 -17.49 16.01
N SER A 103 1.58 -16.75 15.60
CA SER A 103 2.45 -15.90 16.44
C SER A 103 1.76 -14.66 17.02
N GLY A 104 0.52 -14.35 16.60
CA GLY A 104 -0.24 -13.15 16.99
C GLY A 104 0.10 -11.91 16.16
N VAL A 105 1.02 -12.02 15.20
CA VAL A 105 1.29 -10.93 14.24
C VAL A 105 0.08 -10.78 13.32
N LYS A 106 -0.35 -9.55 13.09
CA LYS A 106 -1.39 -9.23 12.11
C LYS A 106 -0.76 -8.86 10.77
N GLY A 107 -1.47 -9.15 9.69
CA GLY A 107 -1.08 -8.73 8.34
C GLY A 107 -2.29 -8.39 7.48
N MET A 108 -2.04 -7.79 6.34
CA MET A 108 -3.06 -7.45 5.35
C MET A 108 -2.77 -8.15 4.03
N CYS A 109 -3.76 -8.83 3.48
CA CYS A 109 -3.69 -9.44 2.17
C CYS A 109 -3.70 -8.35 1.09
N MET A 110 -2.63 -8.28 0.29
CA MET A 110 -2.54 -7.30 -0.81
C MET A 110 -2.63 -7.97 -2.17
N ASN A 111 -1.83 -9.02 -2.39
CA ASN A 111 -1.73 -9.67 -3.69
C ASN A 111 -2.37 -11.05 -3.66
N LEU A 112 -3.27 -11.34 -4.59
CA LEU A 112 -3.96 -12.62 -4.72
C LEU A 112 -3.49 -13.29 -6.02
N GLU A 113 -2.60 -14.27 -5.90
CA GLU A 113 -2.05 -15.00 -7.04
C GLU A 113 -2.63 -16.42 -7.10
N ALA A 114 -2.54 -17.03 -8.28
CA ALA A 114 -2.93 -18.43 -8.46
C ALA A 114 -1.99 -19.35 -7.64
N GLY A 115 -2.43 -19.76 -6.46
CA GLY A 115 -1.73 -20.69 -5.57
C GLY A 115 -1.07 -20.06 -4.34
N GLN A 116 -1.02 -18.73 -4.24
CA GLN A 116 -0.48 -18.06 -3.06
C GLN A 116 -1.10 -16.67 -2.83
N VAL A 117 -1.04 -16.23 -1.58
CA VAL A 117 -1.50 -14.92 -1.13
C VAL A 117 -0.31 -14.15 -0.58
N GLY A 118 -0.08 -12.95 -1.11
CA GLY A 118 0.89 -12.00 -0.59
C GLY A 118 0.29 -11.21 0.56
N VAL A 119 0.83 -11.42 1.77
CA VAL A 119 0.42 -10.75 3.00
C VAL A 119 1.52 -9.82 3.46
N VAL A 120 1.18 -8.57 3.74
CA VAL A 120 2.13 -7.61 4.29
C VAL A 120 1.94 -7.53 5.81
N LEU A 121 3.04 -7.62 6.57
CA LEU A 121 3.01 -7.75 8.02
C LEU A 121 2.96 -6.38 8.71
N PHE A 122 2.07 -6.22 9.69
CA PHE A 122 1.99 -5.03 10.54
C PHE A 122 2.99 -5.05 11.71
N GLY A 123 3.69 -6.16 11.90
CA GLY A 123 4.68 -6.36 12.98
C GLY A 123 6.05 -6.77 12.45
N SER A 124 6.89 -7.29 13.36
CA SER A 124 8.18 -7.85 12.98
C SER A 124 8.02 -9.23 12.36
N ASP A 125 8.67 -9.42 11.22
CA ASP A 125 8.83 -10.71 10.53
C ASP A 125 9.58 -11.78 11.34
N ARG A 126 10.42 -11.38 12.32
CA ARG A 126 11.20 -12.29 13.17
C ARG A 126 10.37 -13.31 13.94
N LEU A 127 9.11 -12.99 14.21
CA LEU A 127 8.19 -13.87 14.94
C LEU A 127 7.51 -14.89 14.02
N VAL A 128 7.47 -14.60 12.72
CA VAL A 128 6.79 -15.43 11.72
C VAL A 128 7.77 -16.45 11.15
N LYS A 129 7.33 -17.70 11.02
CA LYS A 129 8.16 -18.79 10.47
C LYS A 129 7.51 -19.46 9.28
N GLU A 130 8.32 -20.09 8.43
CA GLU A 130 7.83 -20.97 7.38
C GLU A 130 7.03 -22.14 7.97
N GLY A 131 5.95 -22.52 7.31
CA GLY A 131 5.01 -23.56 7.76
C GLY A 131 4.02 -23.10 8.83
N GLU A 132 4.14 -21.88 9.36
CA GLU A 132 3.22 -21.32 10.35
C GLU A 132 1.80 -21.20 9.79
N THR A 133 0.80 -21.45 10.64
CA THR A 133 -0.60 -21.32 10.26
C THR A 133 -1.04 -19.86 10.28
N VAL A 134 -1.74 -19.45 9.23
CA VAL A 134 -2.36 -18.14 9.09
C VAL A 134 -3.87 -18.34 9.05
N LYS A 135 -4.59 -17.53 9.82
CA LYS A 135 -6.05 -17.53 9.86
C LYS A 135 -6.57 -16.21 9.33
N ARG A 136 -7.63 -16.29 8.53
CA ARG A 136 -8.33 -15.09 8.13
C ARG A 136 -9.20 -14.54 9.25
N THR A 137 -9.43 -13.23 9.24
CA THR A 137 -10.35 -12.59 10.19
C THR A 137 -11.76 -12.42 9.62
N GLY A 138 -11.93 -12.47 8.29
CA GLY A 138 -13.20 -12.20 7.61
C GLY A 138 -13.51 -10.72 7.47
N GLU A 139 -12.62 -9.85 7.95
CA GLU A 139 -12.82 -8.41 8.01
C GLU A 139 -11.78 -7.68 7.15
N ILE A 140 -12.26 -6.80 6.27
CA ILE A 140 -11.40 -5.79 5.63
C ILE A 140 -10.88 -4.89 6.73
N VAL A 141 -9.62 -4.44 6.63
CA VAL A 141 -8.98 -3.66 7.69
C VAL A 141 -9.87 -2.52 8.17
N ASP A 142 -10.23 -2.61 9.44
CA ASP A 142 -11.10 -1.67 10.13
C ASP A 142 -10.45 -1.15 11.41
N VAL A 143 -10.96 -0.03 11.90
CA VAL A 143 -10.42 0.68 13.05
C VAL A 143 -11.56 1.13 13.97
N PRO A 144 -11.32 1.14 15.30
CA PRO A 144 -12.27 1.70 16.25
C PRO A 144 -12.43 3.20 16.02
N VAL A 145 -13.68 3.69 16.03
CA VAL A 145 -14.01 5.11 15.90
C VAL A 145 -14.89 5.56 17.06
N GLY A 146 -15.07 6.88 17.24
CA GLY A 146 -15.95 7.44 18.27
C GLY A 146 -15.27 8.46 19.16
N GLU A 147 -16.07 9.15 19.98
CA GLU A 147 -15.60 10.21 20.87
C GLU A 147 -14.61 9.70 21.94
N ALA A 148 -14.65 8.40 22.26
CA ALA A 148 -13.73 7.78 23.20
C ALA A 148 -12.25 7.86 22.78
N LEU A 149 -11.96 8.20 21.52
CA LEU A 149 -10.60 8.45 21.03
C LEU A 149 -10.11 9.87 21.35
N LEU A 150 -10.98 10.81 21.72
CA LEU A 150 -10.58 12.18 22.06
C LEU A 150 -9.63 12.16 23.26
N GLY A 151 -8.48 12.82 23.12
CA GLY A 151 -7.43 12.84 24.14
C GLY A 151 -6.55 11.59 24.19
N ARG A 152 -6.75 10.64 23.27
CA ARG A 152 -5.99 9.39 23.19
C ARG A 152 -4.93 9.43 22.11
N VAL A 153 -3.89 8.64 22.31
CA VAL A 153 -2.87 8.34 21.29
C VAL A 153 -3.02 6.88 20.88
N VAL A 154 -3.23 6.65 19.59
CA VAL A 154 -3.46 5.33 19.01
C VAL A 154 -2.46 5.01 17.91
N ASP A 155 -2.22 3.72 17.66
CA ASP A 155 -1.46 3.25 16.50
C ASP A 155 -2.30 3.28 15.22
N ALA A 156 -1.72 2.82 14.10
CA ALA A 156 -2.39 2.81 12.81
C ALA A 156 -3.57 1.81 12.71
N LEU A 157 -3.70 0.86 13.63
CA LEU A 157 -4.81 -0.10 13.73
C LEU A 157 -5.84 0.33 14.80
N GLY A 158 -5.62 1.47 15.46
CA GLY A 158 -6.47 2.02 16.51
C GLY A 158 -6.26 1.40 17.90
N ASN A 159 -5.15 0.68 18.12
CA ASN A 159 -4.80 0.22 19.47
C ASN A 159 -4.22 1.40 20.27
N PRO A 160 -4.60 1.59 21.55
CA PRO A 160 -4.06 2.67 22.37
C PRO A 160 -2.59 2.41 22.73
N ILE A 161 -1.75 3.44 22.57
CA ILE A 161 -0.31 3.39 22.89
C ILE A 161 0.12 4.40 23.97
N ASP A 162 -0.85 5.11 24.56
CA ASP A 162 -0.65 6.13 25.59
C ASP A 162 -0.56 5.59 27.02
N GLY A 163 -0.77 4.28 27.23
CA GLY A 163 -0.77 3.66 28.56
C GLY A 163 -1.97 4.04 29.43
N LYS A 164 -2.98 4.74 28.89
CA LYS A 164 -4.18 5.17 29.64
C LYS A 164 -5.30 4.10 29.69
N GLY A 165 -4.96 2.84 29.40
CA GLY A 165 -5.89 1.71 29.35
C GLY A 165 -6.60 1.52 28.00
N PRO A 166 -7.57 0.60 27.89
CA PRO A 166 -8.28 0.33 26.64
C PRO A 166 -9.19 1.49 26.19
N LEU A 167 -9.59 1.49 24.91
CA LEU A 167 -10.58 2.43 24.38
C LEU A 167 -11.99 1.93 24.69
N LYS A 168 -12.87 2.83 25.13
CA LYS A 168 -14.28 2.53 25.41
C LYS A 168 -15.15 2.82 24.18
N THR A 169 -14.91 2.12 23.08
CA THR A 169 -15.75 2.22 21.88
C THR A 169 -16.10 0.84 21.33
N THR A 170 -17.31 0.73 20.80
CA THR A 170 -17.84 -0.46 20.14
C THR A 170 -17.98 -0.28 18.64
N GLU A 171 -17.94 0.95 18.13
CA GLU A 171 -18.07 1.22 16.70
C GLU A 171 -16.73 1.02 15.99
N ARG A 172 -16.76 0.26 14.90
CA ARG A 172 -15.62 0.09 13.99
C ARG A 172 -15.99 0.53 12.58
N ARG A 173 -15.02 1.10 11.86
CA ARG A 173 -15.18 1.53 10.47
C ARG A 173 -14.01 1.03 9.63
N ARG A 174 -14.31 0.62 8.40
CA ARG A 174 -13.28 0.22 7.43
C ARG A 174 -12.34 1.40 7.14
N ALA A 175 -11.04 1.12 7.05
CA ALA A 175 -10.02 2.11 6.75
C ALA A 175 -10.22 2.75 5.36
N GLN A 176 -10.59 1.93 4.38
CA GLN A 176 -10.78 2.35 2.99
C GLN A 176 -12.26 2.45 2.63
N LEU A 177 -12.90 3.54 3.05
CA LEU A 177 -14.26 3.87 2.62
C LEU A 177 -14.25 4.75 1.36
N LYS A 178 -15.20 4.50 0.47
CA LYS A 178 -15.39 5.33 -0.72
C LYS A 178 -15.83 6.74 -0.30
N ALA A 179 -15.18 7.75 -0.86
CA ALA A 179 -15.51 9.14 -0.59
C ALA A 179 -16.94 9.50 -1.07
N PRO A 180 -17.60 10.49 -0.43
CA PRO A 180 -18.89 10.99 -0.88
C PRO A 180 -18.84 11.49 -2.33
N GLY A 181 -19.90 11.19 -3.08
CA GLY A 181 -20.11 11.66 -4.45
C GLY A 181 -20.32 13.18 -4.52
N ILE A 182 -20.79 13.67 -5.67
CA ILE A 182 -21.00 15.12 -5.89
C ILE A 182 -22.21 15.64 -5.11
N LEU A 183 -23.35 14.94 -5.21
CA LEU A 183 -24.64 15.37 -4.66
C LEU A 183 -24.65 15.70 -3.15
N PRO A 184 -24.01 14.92 -2.24
CA PRO A 184 -24.01 15.25 -0.82
C PRO A 184 -23.05 16.39 -0.43
N ARG A 185 -22.29 16.98 -1.36
CA ARG A 185 -21.32 18.03 -1.05
C ARG A 185 -22.01 19.39 -0.97
N GLN A 186 -21.56 20.20 -0.03
CA GLN A 186 -21.94 21.59 0.08
C GLN A 186 -20.73 22.49 -0.22
N SER A 187 -20.97 23.67 -0.77
CA SER A 187 -19.90 24.67 -0.93
C SER A 187 -19.38 25.09 0.44
N VAL A 188 -18.07 25.22 0.55
CA VAL A 188 -17.38 25.66 1.77
C VAL A 188 -17.73 27.13 2.04
N LYS A 189 -18.35 27.40 3.19
CA LYS A 189 -18.78 28.75 3.62
C LYS A 189 -18.30 29.12 5.03
N GLU A 190 -17.89 28.13 5.81
CA GLU A 190 -17.48 28.32 7.20
C GLU A 190 -15.95 28.39 7.29
N PRO A 191 -15.37 29.39 7.96
CA PRO A 191 -13.91 29.51 8.07
C PRO A 191 -13.34 28.58 9.15
N VAL A 192 -12.10 28.16 8.95
CA VAL A 192 -11.23 27.60 9.99
C VAL A 192 -10.22 28.66 10.38
N GLN A 193 -10.30 29.13 11.62
CA GLN A 193 -9.44 30.20 12.12
C GLN A 193 -8.14 29.62 12.62
N THR A 194 -7.04 29.84 11.90
CA THR A 194 -5.72 29.30 12.28
C THR A 194 -5.08 30.13 13.40
N GLY A 195 -5.42 31.41 13.52
CA GLY A 195 -4.79 32.35 14.45
C GLY A 195 -3.50 32.96 13.90
N LEU A 196 -3.07 32.55 12.70
CA LEU A 196 -1.89 33.08 12.02
C LEU A 196 -2.32 34.20 11.08
N LYS A 197 -1.87 35.43 11.36
CA LYS A 197 -2.21 36.62 10.56
C LYS A 197 -1.91 36.44 9.07
N SER A 198 -0.79 35.80 8.74
CA SER A 198 -0.39 35.55 7.35
C SER A 198 -1.31 34.57 6.63
N VAL A 199 -1.82 33.55 7.33
CA VAL A 199 -2.72 32.54 6.75
C VAL A 199 -4.13 33.10 6.67
N ASP A 200 -4.69 33.55 7.80
CA ASP A 200 -6.10 33.96 7.87
C ASP A 200 -6.41 35.20 7.00
N ALA A 201 -5.41 36.06 6.73
CA ALA A 201 -5.58 37.24 5.87
C ALA A 201 -5.30 36.99 4.38
N MET A 202 -4.29 36.18 4.03
CA MET A 202 -3.86 36.01 2.64
C MET A 202 -4.36 34.72 1.99
N VAL A 203 -4.42 33.63 2.77
CA VAL A 203 -4.77 32.29 2.28
C VAL A 203 -5.76 31.65 3.27
N PRO A 204 -7.00 32.16 3.35
CA PRO A 204 -7.97 31.68 4.33
C PRO A 204 -8.37 30.22 4.05
N ILE A 205 -8.53 29.45 5.13
CA ILE A 205 -8.88 28.04 5.07
C ILE A 205 -10.34 27.88 5.51
N GLY A 206 -11.15 27.15 4.74
CA GLY A 206 -12.53 26.84 5.11
C GLY A 206 -12.77 25.40 5.57
N ARG A 207 -13.86 25.16 6.31
CA ARG A 207 -14.28 23.83 6.77
C ARG A 207 -14.73 22.99 5.58
N GLY A 208 -14.06 21.86 5.36
CA GLY A 208 -14.26 21.01 4.18
C GLY A 208 -13.32 21.32 3.02
N GLN A 209 -12.41 22.29 3.16
CA GLN A 209 -11.31 22.52 2.22
C GLN A 209 -10.11 21.62 2.54
N ARG A 210 -9.26 21.39 1.53
CA ARG A 210 -7.94 20.76 1.70
C ARG A 210 -6.89 21.79 1.36
N GLU A 211 -5.95 22.01 2.27
CA GLU A 211 -4.87 22.98 2.11
C GLU A 211 -3.51 22.27 2.27
N LEU A 212 -2.56 22.57 1.39
CA LEU A 212 -1.25 21.92 1.36
C LEU A 212 -0.20 22.80 2.03
N ILE A 213 0.35 22.32 3.15
CA ILE A 213 1.52 22.93 3.80
C ILE A 213 2.79 22.29 3.23
N ILE A 214 3.42 22.96 2.27
CA ILE A 214 4.65 22.50 1.60
C ILE A 214 5.84 23.41 1.93
N GLY A 215 7.04 22.83 1.99
CA GLY A 215 8.29 23.55 2.23
C GLY A 215 9.42 22.63 2.65
N ASP A 216 10.63 23.17 2.76
CA ASP A 216 11.84 22.41 3.09
C ASP A 216 11.86 21.83 4.51
N ARG A 217 12.83 20.98 4.81
CA ARG A 217 13.00 20.45 6.18
C ARG A 217 13.21 21.60 7.16
N GLN A 218 12.63 21.47 8.36
CA GLN A 218 12.77 22.44 9.47
C GLN A 218 12.26 23.87 9.20
N THR A 219 11.36 24.07 8.22
CA THR A 219 10.74 25.38 7.92
C THR A 219 9.48 25.70 8.72
N GLY A 220 9.23 25.03 9.85
CA GLY A 220 8.06 25.32 10.70
C GLY A 220 6.73 24.73 10.23
N LYS A 221 6.70 23.81 9.26
CA LYS A 221 5.45 23.14 8.80
C LYS A 221 4.61 22.56 9.95
N THR A 222 5.26 21.86 10.87
CA THR A 222 4.59 21.28 12.05
C THR A 222 4.10 22.36 13.01
N ALA A 223 4.84 23.46 13.16
CA ALA A 223 4.45 24.57 14.04
C ALA A 223 3.17 25.24 13.53
N VAL A 224 3.06 25.48 12.22
CA VAL A 224 1.84 26.04 11.60
C VAL A 224 0.61 25.19 11.90
N ALA A 225 0.72 23.87 11.73
CA ALA A 225 -0.39 22.94 12.03
C ALA A 225 -0.72 22.88 13.53
N LEU A 226 0.32 22.88 14.38
CA LEU A 226 0.16 22.84 15.83
C LEU A 226 -0.52 24.11 16.36
N ASP A 227 -0.07 25.29 15.92
CA ASP A 227 -0.66 26.57 16.31
C ASP A 227 -2.13 26.65 15.88
N ALA A 228 -2.45 26.18 14.67
CA ALA A 228 -3.83 26.09 14.20
C ALA A 228 -4.70 25.19 15.10
N MET A 229 -4.18 24.05 15.56
CA MET A 229 -4.88 23.16 16.49
C MET A 229 -5.06 23.79 17.88
N LEU A 230 -4.02 24.45 18.40
CA LEU A 230 -4.07 25.14 19.70
C LEU A 230 -5.07 26.30 19.69
N ASN A 231 -5.17 27.03 18.58
CA ASN A 231 -6.11 28.14 18.44
C ASN A 231 -7.59 27.70 18.56
N GLN A 232 -7.90 26.44 18.23
CA GLN A 232 -9.28 25.91 18.32
C GLN A 232 -9.83 25.85 19.74
N ASN A 233 -8.96 25.88 20.75
CA ASN A 233 -9.36 25.87 22.15
C ASN A 233 -10.37 26.97 22.50
N ARG A 234 -10.33 28.11 21.79
CA ARG A 234 -11.28 29.23 21.98
C ARG A 234 -12.73 28.84 21.73
N TRP A 235 -12.99 28.02 20.71
CA TRP A 235 -14.34 27.55 20.39
C TRP A 235 -14.70 26.27 21.13
N ASN A 236 -13.72 25.38 21.33
CA ASN A 236 -13.94 24.10 22.02
C ASN A 236 -14.27 24.25 23.52
N ARG A 237 -13.88 25.37 24.15
CA ARG A 237 -14.31 25.73 25.52
C ARG A 237 -15.72 26.32 25.59
N GLY A 238 -16.28 26.74 24.45
CA GLY A 238 -17.64 27.26 24.39
C GLY A 238 -18.69 26.15 24.46
N THR A 239 -19.96 26.57 24.58
CA THR A 239 -21.12 25.68 24.58
C THR A 239 -21.69 25.42 23.18
N ASP A 240 -21.20 26.14 22.16
CA ASP A 240 -21.74 26.09 20.80
C ASP A 240 -21.08 24.96 19.99
N GLU A 241 -21.75 23.81 19.91
CA GLU A 241 -21.25 22.63 19.18
C GLU A 241 -20.93 22.93 17.71
N LYS A 242 -21.70 23.79 17.04
CA LYS A 242 -21.47 24.09 15.61
C LYS A 242 -20.13 24.77 15.37
N LYS A 243 -19.62 25.51 16.35
CA LYS A 243 -18.34 26.21 16.27
C LYS A 243 -17.17 25.38 16.75
N LYS A 244 -17.40 24.27 17.45
CA LYS A 244 -16.32 23.38 17.87
C LYS A 244 -15.61 22.80 16.66
N LEU A 245 -14.36 22.42 16.85
CA LEU A 245 -13.52 21.77 15.86
C LEU A 245 -12.62 20.73 16.54
N TYR A 246 -12.97 19.47 16.36
CA TYR A 246 -12.14 18.34 16.78
C TYR A 246 -10.95 18.17 15.82
N CYS A 247 -9.78 17.90 16.38
CA CYS A 247 -8.53 17.84 15.63
C CYS A 247 -8.01 16.39 15.59
N ILE A 248 -7.49 15.97 14.44
CA ILE A 248 -6.82 14.68 14.31
C ILE A 248 -5.44 14.95 13.74
N TYR A 249 -4.41 14.53 14.46
CA TYR A 249 -3.01 14.64 14.04
C TYR A 249 -2.44 13.27 13.71
N VAL A 250 -2.04 13.06 12.46
CA VAL A 250 -1.46 11.79 12.01
C VAL A 250 0.05 11.96 11.86
N ALA A 251 0.81 11.31 12.74
CA ALA A 251 2.26 11.29 12.72
C ALA A 251 2.75 10.06 11.93
N VAL A 252 3.25 10.29 10.71
CA VAL A 252 3.79 9.22 9.85
C VAL A 252 5.30 9.33 9.76
N GLY A 253 6.01 8.25 10.09
CA GLY A 253 7.48 8.16 9.96
C GLY A 253 8.24 9.11 10.88
N GLN A 254 7.59 9.69 11.88
CA GLN A 254 8.24 10.55 12.87
C GLN A 254 8.94 9.74 13.95
N LYS A 255 9.96 10.33 14.59
CA LYS A 255 10.59 9.73 15.78
C LYS A 255 9.60 9.74 16.94
N ARG A 256 9.58 8.68 17.75
CA ARG A 256 8.74 8.57 18.96
C ARG A 256 8.90 9.76 19.90
N SER A 257 10.14 10.24 20.10
CA SER A 257 10.43 11.40 20.95
C SER A 257 9.75 12.68 20.46
N THR A 258 9.66 12.90 19.14
CA THR A 258 9.00 14.07 18.55
C THR A 258 7.50 14.02 18.76
N VAL A 259 6.88 12.84 18.64
CA VAL A 259 5.45 12.65 18.91
C VAL A 259 5.16 12.87 20.40
N ALA A 260 5.98 12.32 21.29
CA ALA A 260 5.84 12.52 22.74
C ALA A 260 5.95 14.00 23.13
N GLN A 261 6.89 14.75 22.53
CA GLN A 261 7.00 16.19 22.74
C GLN A 261 5.75 16.94 22.25
N LEU A 262 5.20 16.56 21.09
CA LEU A 262 3.97 17.15 20.56
C LEU A 262 2.77 16.89 21.47
N VAL A 263 2.60 15.66 21.96
CA VAL A 263 1.57 15.31 22.96
C VAL A 263 1.71 16.19 24.20
N LYS A 264 2.93 16.31 24.73
CA LYS A 264 3.20 17.13 25.92
C LYS A 264 2.81 18.59 25.70
N THR A 265 3.16 19.18 24.56
CA THR A 265 2.80 20.56 24.23
C THR A 265 1.28 20.74 24.09
N LEU A 266 0.57 19.75 23.53
CA LEU A 266 -0.90 19.76 23.47
C LEU A 266 -1.53 19.62 24.87
N GLU A 267 -0.95 18.83 25.77
CA GLU A 267 -1.39 18.71 27.17
C GLU A 267 -1.15 19.99 27.97
N GLU A 268 0.04 20.60 27.85
CA GLU A 268 0.41 21.87 28.50
C GLU A 268 -0.52 23.03 28.10
N ASN A 269 -1.08 22.98 26.88
CA ASN A 269 -2.01 23.99 26.36
C ASN A 269 -3.50 23.57 26.41
N ASP A 270 -3.81 22.47 27.11
CA ASP A 270 -5.19 21.97 27.30
C ASP A 270 -5.93 21.62 25.98
N ALA A 271 -5.18 21.27 24.93
CA ALA A 271 -5.69 20.97 23.60
C ALA A 271 -5.95 19.47 23.35
N MET A 272 -5.43 18.59 24.21
CA MET A 272 -5.65 17.15 24.07
C MET A 272 -7.12 16.76 24.18
N LYS A 273 -7.94 17.50 24.93
CA LYS A 273 -9.38 17.19 25.16
C LYS A 273 -10.20 17.02 23.87
N TYR A 274 -9.79 17.68 22.79
CA TYR A 274 -10.47 17.64 21.49
C TYR A 274 -9.57 17.10 20.37
N THR A 275 -8.42 16.52 20.72
CA THR A 275 -7.42 16.06 19.76
C THR A 275 -7.26 14.55 19.83
N ILE A 276 -7.20 13.90 18.67
CA ILE A 276 -6.81 12.50 18.51
C ILE A 276 -5.44 12.46 17.84
N ILE A 277 -4.52 11.65 18.35
CA ILE A 277 -3.22 11.45 17.72
C ILE A 277 -3.13 10.01 17.21
N VAL A 278 -2.94 9.86 15.90
CA VAL A 278 -2.62 8.58 15.27
C VAL A 278 -1.12 8.58 14.99
N ALA A 279 -0.37 7.66 15.59
CA ALA A 279 1.06 7.61 15.46
C ALA A 279 1.50 6.30 14.80
N ALA A 280 2.07 6.42 13.59
CA ALA A 280 2.83 5.35 12.94
C ALA A 280 4.29 5.79 12.85
N THR A 281 5.06 5.43 13.88
CA THR A 281 6.42 5.95 14.06
C THR A 281 7.44 5.26 13.17
N ALA A 282 8.61 5.88 12.98
CA ALA A 282 9.67 5.31 12.12
C ALA A 282 10.20 3.94 12.58
N SER A 283 9.96 3.56 13.84
CA SER A 283 10.34 2.24 14.38
C SER A 283 9.34 1.13 14.05
N GLU A 284 8.18 1.47 13.52
CA GLU A 284 7.12 0.52 13.17
C GLU A 284 7.23 0.06 11.73
N ALA A 285 6.55 -1.06 11.43
CA ALA A 285 6.55 -1.65 10.10
C ALA A 285 6.02 -0.66 9.04
N ALA A 286 6.57 -0.73 7.83
CA ALA A 286 6.17 0.12 6.71
C ALA A 286 4.65 0.14 6.43
N PRO A 287 3.91 -0.99 6.54
CA PRO A 287 2.47 -0.99 6.26
C PRO A 287 1.65 -0.19 7.27
N LEU A 288 2.13 -0.06 8.52
CA LEU A 288 1.48 0.80 9.51
C LEU A 288 1.59 2.27 9.11
N GLN A 289 2.72 2.68 8.53
CA GLN A 289 2.90 4.03 8.01
C GLN A 289 2.02 4.30 6.80
N TYR A 290 1.79 3.27 5.97
CA TYR A 290 0.87 3.34 4.84
C TYR A 290 -0.59 3.51 5.29
N ILE A 291 -1.03 2.76 6.30
CA ILE A 291 -2.45 2.76 6.70
C ILE A 291 -2.85 3.93 7.62
N ALA A 292 -1.89 4.49 8.38
CA ALA A 292 -2.17 5.52 9.38
C ALA A 292 -2.96 6.75 8.85
N PRO A 293 -2.68 7.31 7.66
CA PRO A 293 -3.51 8.38 7.10
C PRO A 293 -4.96 7.97 6.85
N PHE A 294 -5.22 6.72 6.43
CA PHE A 294 -6.57 6.21 6.22
C PHE A 294 -7.30 6.07 7.55
N THR A 295 -6.62 5.50 8.55
CA THR A 295 -7.11 5.42 9.94
C THR A 295 -7.47 6.78 10.51
N GLY A 296 -6.63 7.81 10.32
CA GLY A 296 -6.94 9.18 10.74
C GLY A 296 -8.10 9.84 9.98
N CYS A 297 -8.44 9.34 8.79
CA CYS A 297 -9.61 9.81 8.04
C CYS A 297 -10.90 9.07 8.43
N CYS A 298 -10.81 7.92 9.09
CA CYS A 298 -11.97 7.22 9.64
C CYS A 298 -12.56 8.02 10.80
N LYS A 299 -13.76 8.56 10.60
CA LYS A 299 -14.51 9.29 11.62
C LYS A 299 -15.80 8.54 11.93
N SER A 300 -16.25 8.62 13.18
CA SER A 300 -17.64 8.30 13.51
C SER A 300 -18.54 9.42 13.01
N ASN A 301 -19.82 9.11 12.78
CA ASN A 301 -20.83 10.12 12.44
C ASN A 301 -21.04 11.17 13.55
N ASP A 302 -20.60 10.88 14.78
CA ASP A 302 -20.77 11.79 15.92
C ASP A 302 -19.73 12.94 15.93
N ILE A 303 -18.60 12.77 15.23
CA ILE A 303 -17.50 13.76 15.17
C ILE A 303 -17.59 14.62 13.88
N SER A 304 -18.63 14.45 13.05
CA SER A 304 -18.79 15.12 11.75
C SER A 304 -19.51 16.46 11.81
#